data_AF-A0A7J4AF15-F1
#
_entry.id   AF-A0A7J4AF15-F1
#
_cell.length_a   1.000
_cell.length_b   1.000
_cell.length_c   1.000
_cell.angle_alpha   90.00
_cell.angle_beta   90.00
_cell.angle_gamma   90.00
#
_symmetry.space_group_name_H-M   'P 1'
#
loop_
_entity.id
_entity.type
_entity.pdbx_description
1 polymer ?
#
loop_
_entity_poly.entity_id
_entity_poly.type
_entity_poly.pdbx_seq_one_letter_code
_entity_poly.pdbx_strand_id
1 'polypeptide(L)' 'MQEVGKRGDGIARIQGFVIFVRNAKKGEHIKVKIIKVADRFAIAEPISENIL' A
#
# COMPACT_ATOMS: atom_id res chain seq x y z
N MET A 1 -1.44 -1.86 7.17
CA MET A 1 -2.52 -2.25 6.25
C MET A 1 -3.72 -2.67 7.06
N GLN A 2 -4.91 -2.23 6.67
CA GLN A 2 -6.15 -2.53 7.40
C GLN A 2 -6.81 -3.80 6.87
N GLU A 3 -6.75 -4.01 5.55
CA GLU A 3 -7.36 -5.13 4.85
C GLU A 3 -6.35 -5.76 3.87
N VAL A 4 -6.71 -6.92 3.31
CA VAL A 4 -5.98 -7.59 2.22
C VAL A 4 -6.96 -7.84 1.08
N GLY A 5 -6.59 -7.41 -0.12
CA GLY A 5 -7.37 -7.59 -1.34
C GLY A 5 -7.28 -9.00 -1.91
N LYS A 6 -8.15 -9.32 -2.87
CA LYS A 6 -8.24 -10.67 -3.48
C LYS A 6 -6.96 -11.18 -4.13
N ARG A 7 -6.03 -10.30 -4.50
CA ARG A 7 -4.74 -10.64 -5.13
C ARG A 7 -3.58 -10.76 -4.13
N GLY A 8 -3.85 -10.62 -2.84
CA GLY A 8 -2.83 -10.63 -1.79
C GLY A 8 -2.21 -9.26 -1.50
N ASP A 9 -2.63 -8.20 -2.22
CA ASP A 9 -2.19 -6.84 -1.94
C ASP A 9 -2.79 -6.31 -0.63
N GLY A 10 -2.00 -5.58 0.15
CA GLY A 10 -2.48 -4.85 1.31
C GLY A 10 -3.32 -3.65 0.89
N ILE A 11 -4.34 -3.32 1.68
CA ILE A 11 -5.18 -2.14 1.44
C ILE A 11 -4.98 -1.16 2.60
N ALA A 12 -4.58 0.06 2.24
CA ALA A 12 -4.53 1.21 3.12
C ALA A 12 -5.60 2.23 2.71
N ARG A 13 -6.08 3.01 3.69
CA ARG A 13 -7.02 4.11 3.48
C ARG A 13 -6.48 5.34 4.18
N ILE A 14 -6.35 6.44 3.44
CA ILE A 14 -5.97 7.74 3.97
C ILE A 14 -7.10 8.70 3.63
N GLN A 15 -7.80 9.22 4.65
CA GLN A 15 -8.93 10.13 4.47
C GLN A 15 -9.98 9.62 3.46
N GLY A 16 -10.27 8.31 3.48
CA GLY A 16 -11.21 7.67 2.55
C GLY A 16 -10.64 7.31 1.17
N PHE A 17 -9.45 7.81 0.81
CA PHE A 17 -8.77 7.46 -0.44
C PHE A 17 -8.09 6.08 -0.33
N VAL A 18 -8.36 5.21 -1.30
CA VAL A 18 -7.90 3.81 -1.29
C VAL A 18 -6.51 3.70 -1.90
N ILE A 19 -5.62 2.97 -1.21
CA ILE A 19 -4.26 2.71 -1.67
C ILE A 19 -4.02 1.20 -1.64
N PHE A 20 -3.75 0.62 -2.80
CA PHE A 20 -3.33 -0.78 -2.93
C PHE A 20 -1.81 -0.86 -2.78
N VAL A 21 -1.34 -1.61 -1.79
CA VAL A 21 0.07 -1.78 -1.48
C VAL A 21 0.50 -3.20 -1.82
N ARG A 22 1.34 -3.33 -2.84
CA ARG A 22 1.82 -4.64 -3.30
C ARG A 22 2.65 -5.33 -2.22
N ASN A 23 2.54 -6.64 -2.13
CA ASN A 23 3.31 -7.48 -1.21
C ASN A 23 3.18 -7.09 0.28
N ALA A 24 2.15 -6.31 0.65
CA ALA A 24 1.93 -5.91 2.03
C ALA A 24 0.83 -6.76 2.68
N LYS A 25 1.04 -7.15 3.94
CA LYS A 25 0.14 -8.02 4.69
C LYS A 25 -0.72 -7.23 5.68
N LYS A 26 -1.82 -7.85 6.12
CA LYS A 26 -2.68 -7.28 7.16
C LYS A 26 -1.87 -7.01 8.43
N GLY A 27 -2.08 -5.84 9.05
CA GLY A 27 -1.40 -5.45 10.29
C GLY A 27 -0.02 -4.81 10.12
N GLU A 28 0.59 -4.85 8.93
CA GLU A 28 1.90 -4.22 8.72
C GLU A 28 1.85 -2.69 8.78
N HIS A 29 2.78 -2.08 9.51
CA HIS A 29 3.02 -0.63 9.54
C HIS A 29 4.37 -0.36 8.89
N ILE A 30 4.36 -0.08 7.59
CA ILE A 30 5.55 0.13 6.77
C ILE A 30 5.44 1.45 6.00
N LYS A 31 6.60 2.01 5.65
CA LYS A 31 6.67 3.11 4.68
C LYS A 31 6.51 2.54 3.26
N VAL A 32 5.82 3.29 2.41
CA VAL A 32 5.53 2.89 1.03
C VAL A 32 5.76 4.07 0.10
N LYS A 33 6.12 3.78 -1.15
CA LYS A 33 6.22 4.76 -2.24
C LYS A 33 5.01 4.61 -3.14
N ILE A 34 4.32 5.71 -3.42
CA ILE A 34 3.26 5.75 -4.44
C ILE A 34 3.90 5.62 -5.82
N ILE A 35 3.46 4.64 -6.60
CA ILE A 35 3.97 4.39 -7.95
C ILE A 35 2.99 4.88 -9.04
N LYS A 36 1.70 4.97 -8.72
CA LYS A 36 0.66 5.45 -9.64
C LYS A 36 -0.52 6.01 -8.85
N VAL A 37 -1.05 7.14 -9.29
CA VAL A 37 -2.35 7.69 -8.85
C VAL A 37 -3.34 7.55 -9.99
N ALA A 38 -4.54 7.08 -9.69
CA ALA A 38 -5.70 7.00 -10.58
C ALA A 38 -6.87 7.74 -9.93
N ASP A 39 -7.97 7.90 -10.68
CA ASP A 39 -9.10 8.76 -10.28
C ASP A 39 -9.70 8.43 -8.91
N ARG A 40 -9.70 7.16 -8.50
CA ARG A 40 -10.33 6.69 -7.25
C ARG A 40 -9.40 5.95 -6.29
N PHE A 41 -8.15 5.74 -6.69
CA PHE A 41 -7.19 4.96 -5.91
C PHE A 41 -5.74 5.25 -6.30
N ALA A 42 -4.80 4.83 -5.47
CA ALA A 42 -3.39 4.75 -5.81
C ALA A 42 -2.84 3.33 -5.67
N ILE A 43 -1.72 3.08 -6.34
CA ILE A 43 -0.91 1.88 -6.18
C ILE A 43 0.42 2.30 -5.54
N ALA A 44 0.88 1.50 -4.57
CA ALA A 44 2.13 1.71 -3.85
C ALA A 44 2.92 0.41 -3.70
N GLU A 45 4.21 0.56 -3.41
CA GLU A 45 5.12 -0.54 -3.09
C GLU A 45 5.89 -0.22 -1.79
N PRO A 46 6.25 -1.23 -0.98
CA PRO A 46 7.15 -1.05 0.15
C PRO A 46 8.46 -0.39 -0.29
N ILE A 47 8.96 0.55 0.51
CA ILE A 47 10.34 1.00 0.30
C ILE A 47 11.26 -0.02 0.96
N SER A 48 12.20 -0.56 0.19
CA SER A 48 13.38 -1.19 0.77
C SER A 48 14.25 -0.06 1.32
N GLU A 49 14.16 0.23 2.61
CA GLU A 49 15.21 1.01 3.28
C GLU A 49 16.45 0.11 3.33
N ASN A 50 17.23 0.07 2.24
CA ASN A 50 18.65 -0.26 2.33
C ASN A 50 19.29 0.94 3.05
N ILE A 51 19.26 0.91 4.38
CA ILE A 51 20.15 1.74 5.18
C ILE A 51 21.54 1.13 4.93
N LEU A 52 22.39 1.88 4.22
CA LEU A 52 23.81 1.57 4.07
C LEU A 52 24.51 1.57 5.43
#